data_AF-A0A1I7VF24-F1
#
_entry.id   AF-A0A1I7VF24-F1
#
_cell.length_a   1.000
_cell.length_b   1.000
_cell.length_c   1.000
_cell.angle_alpha   90.00
_cell.angle_beta   90.00
_cell.angle_gamma   90.00
#
_symmetry.space_group_name_H-M   'P 1'
#
loop_
_entity.id
_entity.type
_entity.pdbx_description
1 polymer ?
#
loop_
_entity_poly.entity_id
_entity_poly.type
_entity_poly.pdbx_seq_one_letter_code
_entity_poly.pdbx_strand_id
1 'polypeptide(L)'
;MRNGHLPCRCETSCLMCDDSPSISLVSKLDAEVIVVGNGPAGLSLSAFLSGWLPFYSPEDGPHPNHLIHEKLVEHGEESLLDQDFSWLDDCISMMNNGARPLSLLYDTLVRPNADTGTPSRSKLCWIYDRNRAIPHLVVAQTPIGGSWNNYDDDMLSVSVGSFLDLPIFPVADWCGGKKFDSRLPASLYRKYLSDYAKRVYKKKNIICGLKVTHIEKCSSSCMEGFWEVRGTKNGEPVLLRCKKVVLACGKNRDRLLGVKGELEEDRIVYNLRDLKRLLASQSTAKFSKEKVVVVGDGVSAADSVLHCLNLCIPVLHVIRRSDKQLRFIQLSRLSPSLYPEYSKVFKLMMGHCKNCYYTKVTCATVESLNKGTVRIKSLQGIFTEHFRVLCVCTGKQSDLSMLTDNYTFQDYYCNEDPSLFCIGAFAGDHFVRYLVGGAMDVARYLM
;
A
#
# COMPACT_ATOMS: atom_id res chain seq x y z
N MET A 1 12.83 44.81 77.57
CA MET A 1 12.67 46.27 77.43
C MET A 1 11.63 46.50 76.35
N ARG A 2 10.37 46.70 76.76
CA ARG A 2 9.54 47.92 76.49
C ARG A 2 9.52 48.29 75.01
N ASN A 3 8.54 47.81 74.25
CA ASN A 3 7.18 48.37 74.09
C ASN A 3 7.14 49.72 73.38
N GLY A 4 6.56 49.71 72.18
CA GLY A 4 5.91 50.84 71.53
C GLY A 4 4.64 50.36 70.84
N HIS A 5 3.54 50.31 71.58
CA HIS A 5 2.17 50.21 71.08
C HIS A 5 1.73 51.58 70.52
N LEU A 6 0.98 51.65 69.41
CA LEU A 6 -0.50 51.60 69.45
C LEU A 6 -1.12 51.66 68.02
N PRO A 7 -2.38 51.18 67.86
CA PRO A 7 -3.06 50.94 66.58
C PRO A 7 -4.29 51.85 66.33
N CYS A 8 -4.82 51.88 65.10
CA CYS A 8 -6.23 52.17 64.77
C CYS A 8 -6.44 51.90 63.26
N ARG A 9 -7.07 50.79 62.84
CA ARG A 9 -8.52 50.47 62.71
C ARG A 9 -9.03 50.58 61.27
N CYS A 10 -9.54 49.43 60.78
CA CYS A 10 -10.65 49.20 59.82
C CYS A 10 -10.55 49.83 58.42
N GLU A 11 -10.87 49.18 57.31
CA GLU A 11 -11.63 47.95 57.00
C GLU A 11 -11.42 47.71 55.51
N THR A 12 -11.21 46.47 55.05
CA THR A 12 -12.05 45.86 54.01
C THR A 12 -11.66 44.41 53.77
N SER A 13 -12.71 43.60 53.76
CA SER A 13 -12.77 42.18 53.40
C SER A 13 -12.12 41.84 52.06
N CYS A 14 -11.49 40.67 51.96
CA CYS A 14 -12.02 39.63 51.06
C CYS A 14 -11.30 38.29 51.28
N LEU A 15 -12.14 37.32 51.61
CA LEU A 15 -12.10 35.87 51.38
C LEU A 15 -10.84 35.28 50.71
N MET A 16 -10.34 34.23 51.37
CA MET A 16 -9.32 33.33 50.89
C MET A 16 -9.75 32.66 49.58
N CYS A 17 -8.87 32.66 48.59
CA CYS A 17 -8.94 31.76 47.44
C CYS A 17 -7.81 30.75 47.58
N ASP A 18 -8.19 29.47 47.58
CA ASP A 18 -7.31 28.32 47.52
C ASP A 18 -6.40 28.39 46.27
N ASP A 19 -5.09 28.44 46.51
CA ASP A 19 -4.08 28.24 45.47
C ASP A 19 -4.10 26.77 45.04
N SER A 20 -4.84 26.47 43.97
CA SER A 20 -4.67 25.25 43.20
C SER A 20 -3.73 25.53 42.02
N PRO A 21 -2.65 24.76 41.83
CA PRO A 21 -1.71 24.99 40.75
C PRO A 21 -2.36 24.61 39.41
N SER A 22 -2.66 25.62 38.59
CA SER A 22 -3.07 25.45 37.20
C SER A 22 -1.89 24.94 36.38
N ILE A 23 -1.75 23.62 36.30
CA ILE A 23 -0.84 22.98 35.33
C ILE A 23 -1.50 23.10 33.95
N SER A 24 -1.14 24.14 33.20
CA SER A 24 -1.38 24.20 31.75
C SER A 24 -0.44 23.22 31.05
N LEU A 25 -0.86 21.94 31.02
CA LEU A 25 -0.16 20.88 30.28
C LEU A 25 -0.39 21.11 28.78
N VAL A 26 0.44 21.93 28.15
CA VAL A 26 0.52 22.00 26.69
C VAL A 26 0.89 20.60 26.20
N SER A 27 -0.06 19.89 25.59
CA SER A 27 0.13 18.50 25.18
C SER A 27 1.20 18.44 24.09
N LYS A 28 2.40 17.96 24.43
CA LYS A 28 3.52 17.81 23.50
C LYS A 28 3.14 16.88 22.35
N LEU A 29 3.43 17.30 21.11
CA LEU A 29 3.30 16.46 19.91
C LEU A 29 4.34 15.34 19.93
N ASP A 30 3.95 14.13 19.52
CA ASP A 30 4.85 12.99 19.36
C ASP A 30 5.67 13.08 18.06
N ALA A 31 5.09 13.69 17.02
CA ALA A 31 5.73 13.93 15.74
C ALA A 31 5.06 15.09 14.99
N GLU A 32 5.74 15.64 13.98
CA GLU A 32 5.11 16.56 13.03
C GLU A 32 4.15 15.78 12.11
N VAL A 33 4.59 14.61 11.62
CA VAL A 33 3.84 13.75 10.69
C VAL A 33 3.68 12.34 11.24
N ILE A 34 2.46 11.78 11.21
CA ILE A 34 2.23 10.34 11.40
C ILE A 34 1.78 9.70 10.10
N VAL A 35 2.54 8.70 9.65
CA VAL A 35 2.24 7.87 8.47
C VAL A 35 1.59 6.56 8.93
N VAL A 36 0.36 6.30 8.51
CA VAL A 36 -0.38 5.09 8.85
C VAL A 36 -0.20 4.05 7.75
N GLY A 37 0.76 3.15 7.95
CA GLY A 37 1.11 2.05 7.03
C GLY A 37 2.60 1.93 6.77
N ASN A 38 3.15 0.72 6.96
CA ASN A 38 4.58 0.43 6.83
C ASN A 38 4.93 -0.43 5.59
N GLY A 39 4.13 -0.29 4.53
CA GLY A 39 4.41 -0.86 3.21
C GLY A 39 5.33 0.03 2.37
N PRO A 40 5.59 -0.33 1.09
CA PRO A 40 6.47 0.41 0.20
C PRO A 40 6.21 1.93 0.16
N ALA A 41 4.96 2.37 0.07
CA ALA A 41 4.63 3.80 0.03
C ALA A 41 5.01 4.55 1.31
N GLY A 42 4.63 4.01 2.47
CA GLY A 42 4.96 4.63 3.76
C GLY A 42 6.45 4.64 4.07
N LEU A 43 7.17 3.58 3.66
CA LEU A 43 8.63 3.54 3.75
C LEU A 43 9.24 4.59 2.80
N SER A 44 8.86 4.65 1.53
CA SER A 44 9.36 5.67 0.60
C SER A 44 9.17 7.09 1.12
N LEU A 45 7.97 7.42 1.61
CA LEU A 45 7.71 8.74 2.20
C LEU A 45 8.62 9.00 3.41
N SER A 46 8.72 8.02 4.32
CA SER A 46 9.58 8.13 5.50
C SER A 46 11.05 8.35 5.14
N ALA A 47 11.52 7.85 3.99
CA ALA A 47 12.89 8.10 3.53
C ALA A 47 13.12 9.59 3.22
N PHE A 48 12.21 10.21 2.45
CA PHE A 48 12.27 11.64 2.15
C PHE A 48 12.17 12.48 3.43
N LEU A 49 11.19 12.19 4.29
CA LEU A 49 11.01 12.89 5.58
C LEU A 49 12.19 12.70 6.53
N SER A 50 13.03 11.68 6.34
CA SER A 50 14.25 11.47 7.13
C SER A 50 15.42 12.36 6.68
N GLY A 51 15.26 13.15 5.61
CA GLY A 51 16.29 14.03 5.07
C GLY A 51 17.06 13.44 3.88
N TRP A 52 16.54 12.42 3.22
CA TRP A 52 17.13 11.93 1.97
C TRP A 52 16.56 12.69 0.78
N LEU A 53 17.43 13.44 0.11
CA LEU A 53 17.09 14.36 -0.96
C LEU A 53 17.54 13.77 -2.31
N PRO A 54 16.61 13.53 -3.25
CA PRO A 54 16.96 13.16 -4.61
C PRO A 54 17.40 14.39 -5.41
N PHE A 55 18.49 14.27 -6.15
CA PHE A 55 18.99 15.28 -7.09
C PHE A 55 19.14 14.66 -8.47
N TYR A 56 18.96 15.48 -9.51
CA TYR A 56 19.23 15.03 -10.87
C TYR A 56 20.74 14.95 -11.10
N SER A 57 21.22 13.80 -11.56
CA SER A 57 22.62 13.57 -11.90
C SER A 57 22.74 13.11 -13.37
N PRO A 58 23.14 14.02 -14.28
CA PRO A 58 23.38 13.70 -15.68
C PRO A 58 24.79 13.13 -15.95
N GLU A 59 25.61 12.86 -14.93
CA GLU A 59 27.01 12.44 -15.08
C GLU A 59 27.15 11.15 -15.91
N ASP A 60 26.26 10.18 -15.68
CA ASP A 60 26.19 8.92 -16.45
C ASP A 60 25.35 9.07 -17.75
N GLY A 61 25.22 10.30 -18.27
CA GLY A 61 24.51 10.68 -19.51
C GLY A 61 23.15 11.36 -19.27
N PRO A 62 22.61 12.09 -20.27
CA PRO A 62 21.39 12.87 -20.14
C PRO A 62 20.14 12.00 -19.94
N HIS A 63 19.04 12.64 -19.53
CA HIS A 63 17.73 11.99 -19.53
C HIS A 63 17.30 11.74 -20.99
N PRO A 64 16.67 10.57 -21.34
CA PRO A 64 16.34 10.23 -22.72
C PRO A 64 15.40 11.22 -23.42
N ASN A 65 14.50 11.86 -22.66
CA ASN A 65 13.71 12.98 -23.15
C ASN A 65 14.49 14.29 -22.95
N HIS A 66 14.80 14.96 -24.06
CA HIS A 66 15.60 16.18 -24.10
C HIS A 66 14.97 17.35 -23.34
N LEU A 67 13.65 17.55 -23.45
CA LEU A 67 12.95 18.64 -22.75
C LEU A 67 12.99 18.44 -21.23
N ILE A 68 12.80 17.19 -20.77
CA ILE A 68 12.95 16.84 -19.35
C ILE A 68 14.40 17.08 -18.91
N HIS A 69 15.39 16.72 -19.74
CA HIS A 69 16.79 16.93 -19.43
C HIS A 69 17.11 18.42 -19.24
N GLU A 70 16.73 19.28 -20.19
CA GLU A 70 16.97 20.73 -20.11
C GLU A 70 16.36 21.33 -18.85
N LYS A 71 15.10 21.02 -18.56
CA LYS A 71 14.39 21.51 -17.36
C LYS A 71 15.05 21.08 -16.05
N LEU A 72 15.55 19.84 -15.97
CA LEU A 72 16.23 19.37 -14.76
C LEU A 72 17.65 19.91 -14.62
N VAL A 73 18.34 20.23 -15.73
CA VAL A 73 19.66 20.87 -15.70
C VAL A 73 19.56 22.34 -15.25
N GLU A 74 18.51 23.06 -15.68
CA GLU A 74 18.23 24.44 -15.24
C GLU A 74 18.21 24.56 -13.71
N HIS A 75 17.76 23.51 -13.02
CA HIS A 75 17.67 23.43 -11.55
C HIS A 75 18.57 22.34 -10.95
N GLY A 76 19.72 22.03 -11.56
CA GLY A 76 20.59 20.91 -11.15
C GLY A 76 21.13 21.02 -9.71
N GLU A 77 21.21 22.23 -9.16
CA GLU A 77 21.66 22.50 -7.79
C GLU A 77 20.54 22.34 -6.74
N GLU A 78 19.30 22.10 -7.17
CA GLU A 78 18.13 21.92 -6.31
C GLU A 78 17.71 20.45 -6.23
N SER A 79 17.23 20.03 -5.06
CA SER A 79 16.62 18.71 -4.94
C SER A 79 15.32 18.66 -5.75
N LEU A 80 14.96 17.50 -6.28
CA LEU A 80 13.62 17.29 -6.87
C LEU A 80 12.48 17.54 -5.87
N LEU A 81 12.77 17.62 -4.57
CA LEU A 81 11.80 18.02 -3.55
C LEU A 81 11.50 19.53 -3.54
N ASP A 82 12.36 20.34 -4.14
CA ASP A 82 12.29 21.81 -4.09
C ASP A 82 11.95 22.44 -5.45
N GLN A 83 12.22 21.73 -6.55
CA GLN A 83 12.00 22.23 -7.93
C GLN A 83 10.52 22.46 -8.28
N ASP A 84 10.20 23.38 -9.18
CA ASP A 84 8.85 23.49 -9.77
C ASP A 84 8.67 22.50 -10.95
N PHE A 85 7.54 21.79 -10.94
CA PHE A 85 7.16 20.80 -11.95
C PHE A 85 5.89 21.16 -12.71
N SER A 86 5.45 22.42 -12.65
CA SER A 86 4.32 22.94 -13.45
C SER A 86 4.41 22.63 -14.95
N TRP A 87 5.62 22.46 -15.48
CA TRP A 87 5.89 22.12 -16.88
C TRP A 87 5.67 20.64 -17.25
N LEU A 88 5.44 19.74 -16.28
CA LEU A 88 5.33 18.30 -16.53
C LEU A 88 4.11 17.91 -17.37
N ASP A 89 3.00 18.59 -17.16
CA ASP A 89 1.71 18.23 -17.76
C ASP A 89 1.78 18.31 -19.30
N ASP A 90 2.51 19.30 -19.83
CA ASP A 90 2.75 19.46 -21.26
C ASP A 90 3.70 18.40 -21.84
N CYS A 91 4.61 17.87 -21.00
CA CYS A 91 5.68 16.97 -21.43
C CYS A 91 5.32 15.47 -21.36
N ILE A 92 4.48 15.10 -20.39
CA ILE A 92 4.22 13.69 -20.02
C ILE A 92 2.86 13.17 -20.54
N SER A 93 1.95 14.06 -20.94
CA SER A 93 0.63 13.70 -21.48
C SER A 93 0.66 12.73 -22.68
N MET A 94 1.81 12.56 -23.34
CA MET A 94 2.02 11.63 -24.45
C MET A 94 2.35 10.17 -24.05
N MET A 95 2.67 9.88 -22.79
CA MET A 95 3.17 8.55 -22.38
C MET A 95 2.08 7.58 -21.86
N ASN A 96 0.83 8.00 -21.76
CA ASN A 96 -0.40 7.22 -21.48
C ASN A 96 -0.25 5.89 -20.70
N ASN A 97 0.44 5.92 -19.56
CA ASN A 97 0.73 4.74 -18.73
C ASN A 97 -0.19 4.62 -17.51
N GLY A 98 -1.18 5.51 -17.36
CA GLY A 98 -2.12 5.53 -16.23
C GLY A 98 -1.50 5.92 -14.87
N ALA A 99 -0.21 6.28 -14.84
CA ALA A 99 0.47 6.85 -13.68
C ALA A 99 0.43 8.38 -13.72
N ARG A 100 0.52 9.02 -12.55
CA ARG A 100 0.55 10.49 -12.43
C ARG A 100 1.85 11.07 -13.00
N PRO A 101 1.86 12.33 -13.51
CA PRO A 101 3.02 12.93 -14.15
C PRO A 101 4.30 12.84 -13.32
N LEU A 102 4.27 13.30 -12.06
CA LEU A 102 5.46 13.27 -11.20
C LEU A 102 5.90 11.83 -10.87
N SER A 103 4.95 10.91 -10.75
CA SER A 103 5.24 9.49 -10.55
C SER A 103 5.92 8.87 -11.76
N LEU A 104 5.56 9.31 -12.96
CA LEU A 104 6.24 8.90 -14.18
C LEU A 104 7.62 9.54 -14.31
N LEU A 105 7.77 10.84 -14.04
CA LEU A 105 9.08 11.51 -14.06
C LEU A 105 10.06 10.83 -13.10
N TYR A 106 9.65 10.62 -11.85
CA TYR A 106 10.50 9.94 -10.88
C TYR A 106 10.95 8.58 -11.41
N ASP A 107 10.03 7.85 -12.02
CA ASP A 107 10.31 6.55 -12.56
C ASP A 107 11.26 6.58 -13.78
N THR A 108 11.10 7.53 -14.71
CA THR A 108 12.03 7.68 -15.85
C THR A 108 13.41 8.15 -15.40
N LEU A 109 13.53 8.77 -14.22
CA LEU A 109 14.82 9.12 -13.63
C LEU A 109 15.48 7.93 -12.92
N VAL A 110 14.72 7.12 -12.17
CA VAL A 110 15.28 5.93 -11.52
C VAL A 110 15.63 4.85 -12.55
N ARG A 111 14.78 4.69 -13.58
CA ARG A 111 14.88 3.63 -14.59
C ARG A 111 14.62 4.19 -15.99
N PRO A 112 15.55 4.97 -16.56
CA PRO A 112 15.36 5.48 -17.91
C PRO A 112 15.33 4.31 -18.89
N ASN A 113 14.40 4.37 -19.86
CA ASN A 113 14.20 3.35 -20.90
C ASN A 113 13.73 1.97 -20.39
N ALA A 114 13.15 1.90 -19.18
CA ALA A 114 12.65 0.62 -18.65
C ALA A 114 11.56 -0.03 -19.51
N ASP A 115 10.75 0.75 -20.22
CA ASP A 115 9.67 0.23 -21.07
C ASP A 115 10.11 -0.08 -22.50
N THR A 116 11.26 0.45 -22.96
CA THR A 116 11.82 0.20 -24.30
C THR A 116 12.81 -0.97 -24.33
N GLY A 117 13.12 -1.57 -23.18
CA GLY A 117 13.98 -2.75 -23.07
C GLY A 117 15.48 -2.46 -23.09
N THR A 118 15.89 -1.18 -23.05
CA THR A 118 17.30 -0.75 -22.97
C THR A 118 17.57 0.03 -21.69
N PRO A 119 17.38 -0.59 -20.50
CA PRO A 119 17.48 0.12 -19.23
C PRO A 119 18.87 0.71 -19.02
N SER A 120 18.92 2.00 -18.71
CA SER A 120 20.16 2.72 -18.36
C SER A 120 20.28 2.89 -16.85
N ARG A 121 21.42 3.42 -16.39
CA ARG A 121 21.62 3.74 -14.97
C ARG A 121 20.66 4.83 -14.52
N SER A 122 20.32 4.79 -13.23
CA SER A 122 19.55 5.86 -12.59
C SER A 122 20.23 7.21 -12.80
N LYS A 123 19.42 8.24 -13.03
CA LYS A 123 19.81 9.64 -13.14
C LYS A 123 19.60 10.39 -11.83
N LEU A 124 19.48 9.66 -10.71
CA LEU A 124 19.35 10.25 -9.39
C LEU A 124 20.65 10.05 -8.61
N CYS A 125 21.13 11.13 -8.00
CA CYS A 125 22.03 11.05 -6.85
C CYS A 125 21.26 11.40 -5.57
N TRP A 126 21.70 10.85 -4.44
CA TRP A 126 21.03 11.00 -3.16
C TRP A 126 21.95 11.70 -2.17
N ILE A 127 21.49 12.82 -1.62
CA ILE A 127 22.19 13.56 -0.57
C ILE A 127 21.41 13.40 0.74
N TYR A 128 22.11 13.09 1.82
CA TYR A 128 21.51 13.04 3.15
C TYR A 128 21.75 14.36 3.89
N ASP A 129 20.68 15.07 4.22
CA ASP A 129 20.72 16.26 5.06
C ASP A 129 19.77 16.11 6.26
N ARG A 130 20.35 15.98 7.45
CA ARG A 130 19.60 15.84 8.70
C ARG A 130 18.81 17.11 9.07
N ASN A 131 19.24 18.29 8.62
CA ASN A 131 18.55 19.55 8.94
C ASN A 131 17.24 19.68 8.17
N ARG A 132 17.12 18.98 7.04
CA ARG A 132 15.87 18.84 6.26
C ARG A 132 14.93 17.76 6.83
N ALA A 133 15.34 17.00 7.85
CA ALA A 133 14.51 15.92 8.38
C ALA A 133 13.30 16.46 9.17
N ILE A 134 12.13 15.93 8.87
CA ILE A 134 10.89 16.19 9.60
C ILE A 134 10.70 15.12 10.68
N PRO A 135 10.40 15.50 11.94
CA PRO A 135 10.01 14.54 12.97
C PRO A 135 8.77 13.75 12.55
N HIS A 136 8.90 12.44 12.30
CA HIS A 136 7.79 11.62 11.83
C HIS A 136 7.79 10.23 12.46
N LEU A 137 6.60 9.63 12.54
CA LEU A 137 6.40 8.23 12.93
C LEU A 137 5.64 7.48 11.84
N VAL A 138 6.09 6.27 11.54
CA VAL A 138 5.36 5.29 10.71
C VAL A 138 4.73 4.27 11.64
N VAL A 139 3.40 4.14 11.63
CA VAL A 139 2.66 3.24 12.50
C VAL A 139 1.92 2.19 11.68
N ALA A 140 1.94 0.94 12.14
CA ALA A 140 1.18 -0.13 11.49
C ALA A 140 0.96 -1.32 12.42
N GLN A 141 -0.13 -2.06 12.19
CA GLN A 141 -0.41 -3.31 12.89
C GLN A 141 0.55 -4.42 12.45
N THR A 142 0.95 -4.44 11.18
CA THR A 142 1.77 -5.51 10.61
C THR A 142 3.26 -5.33 10.91
N PRO A 143 4.07 -6.41 10.78
CA PRO A 143 5.50 -6.27 10.54
C PRO A 143 5.77 -5.38 9.31
N ILE A 144 7.02 -4.93 9.17
CA ILE A 144 7.46 -4.11 8.02
C ILE A 144 7.13 -4.85 6.72
N GLY A 145 6.48 -4.16 5.78
CA GLY A 145 6.09 -4.72 4.49
C GLY A 145 4.64 -4.46 4.10
N GLY A 146 3.80 -3.94 5.00
CA GLY A 146 2.39 -3.66 4.72
C GLY A 146 1.65 -4.89 4.19
N SER A 147 0.95 -4.75 3.06
CA SER A 147 0.17 -5.83 2.43
C SER A 147 1.00 -7.04 2.02
N TRP A 148 2.31 -6.89 1.84
CA TRP A 148 3.20 -8.00 1.47
C TRP A 148 3.24 -9.10 2.51
N ASN A 149 2.94 -8.79 3.77
CA ASN A 149 2.81 -9.76 4.86
C ASN A 149 1.64 -10.75 4.68
N ASN A 150 0.69 -10.44 3.80
CA ASN A 150 -0.49 -11.26 3.54
C ASN A 150 -0.34 -12.15 2.30
N TYR A 151 0.69 -11.94 1.48
CA TYR A 151 0.96 -12.79 0.32
C TYR A 151 1.66 -14.08 0.73
N ASP A 152 1.35 -15.14 -0.02
CA ASP A 152 2.03 -16.42 0.10
C ASP A 152 3.53 -16.30 -0.24
N ASP A 153 4.37 -17.08 0.46
CA ASP A 153 5.83 -16.93 0.43
C ASP A 153 6.44 -17.23 -0.94
N ASP A 154 5.82 -18.14 -1.69
CA ASP A 154 6.24 -18.58 -3.02
C ASP A 154 5.65 -17.71 -4.14
N MET A 155 4.70 -16.82 -3.82
CA MET A 155 4.05 -15.98 -4.80
C MET A 155 5.06 -15.00 -5.40
N LEU A 156 5.19 -15.00 -6.73
CA LEU A 156 6.08 -14.08 -7.43
C LEU A 156 5.42 -12.71 -7.56
N SER A 157 6.23 -11.66 -7.44
CA SER A 157 5.84 -10.30 -7.78
C SER A 157 5.36 -10.24 -9.24
N VAL A 158 4.38 -9.39 -9.53
CA VAL A 158 4.03 -9.09 -10.93
C VAL A 158 5.19 -8.34 -11.57
N SER A 159 5.68 -7.28 -10.94
CA SER A 159 6.81 -6.50 -11.46
C SER A 159 8.14 -7.26 -11.31
N VAL A 160 9.09 -6.98 -12.20
CA VAL A 160 10.50 -7.42 -12.04
C VAL A 160 11.17 -6.73 -10.85
N GLY A 161 12.27 -7.28 -10.35
CA GLY A 161 12.94 -6.82 -9.14
C GLY A 161 13.30 -5.33 -9.14
N SER A 162 13.85 -4.81 -10.24
CA SER A 162 14.18 -3.38 -10.38
C SER A 162 12.98 -2.44 -10.30
N PHE A 163 11.76 -2.92 -10.57
CA PHE A 163 10.52 -2.13 -10.45
C PHE A 163 9.99 -2.10 -9.02
N LEU A 164 10.69 -2.75 -8.10
CA LEU A 164 10.37 -2.82 -6.68
C LEU A 164 11.37 -2.01 -5.82
N ASP A 165 12.28 -1.26 -6.45
CA ASP A 165 13.25 -0.44 -5.74
C ASP A 165 12.58 0.64 -4.87
N LEU A 166 13.07 0.77 -3.64
CA LEU A 166 12.80 1.91 -2.76
C LEU A 166 13.94 2.94 -2.86
N PRO A 167 13.67 4.22 -2.50
CA PRO A 167 14.67 5.30 -2.51
C PRO A 167 16.02 4.91 -1.92
N ILE A 168 17.15 5.37 -2.49
CA ILE A 168 18.52 5.29 -1.91
C ILE A 168 19.13 3.88 -1.84
N PHE A 169 18.33 2.84 -1.62
CA PHE A 169 18.82 1.47 -1.48
C PHE A 169 18.03 0.49 -2.35
N PRO A 170 18.32 0.45 -3.67
CA PRO A 170 17.71 -0.46 -4.63
C PRO A 170 17.85 -1.94 -4.26
N VAL A 171 16.98 -2.78 -4.83
CA VAL A 171 17.05 -4.24 -4.68
C VAL A 171 18.38 -4.80 -5.19
N ALA A 172 18.90 -4.24 -6.30
CA ALA A 172 20.18 -4.69 -6.86
C ALA A 172 21.33 -4.53 -5.86
N ASP A 173 21.38 -3.40 -5.14
CA ASP A 173 22.40 -3.13 -4.12
C ASP A 173 22.24 -4.04 -2.91
N TRP A 174 20.99 -4.29 -2.49
CA TRP A 174 20.70 -5.26 -1.43
C TRP A 174 21.15 -6.68 -1.80
N CYS A 175 21.09 -7.03 -3.08
CA CYS A 175 21.58 -8.30 -3.63
C CYS A 175 23.09 -8.31 -3.94
N GLY A 176 23.86 -7.31 -3.49
CA GLY A 176 25.32 -7.25 -3.71
C GLY A 176 25.71 -6.80 -5.12
N GLY A 177 24.92 -5.94 -5.76
CA GLY A 177 25.20 -5.36 -7.08
C GLY A 177 24.78 -6.22 -8.27
N LYS A 178 24.13 -7.37 -8.03
CA LYS A 178 23.60 -8.22 -9.11
C LYS A 178 22.30 -7.62 -9.64
N LYS A 179 22.24 -7.33 -10.95
CA LYS A 179 21.00 -6.94 -11.62
C LYS A 179 19.99 -8.08 -11.55
N PHE A 180 18.77 -7.74 -11.14
CA PHE A 180 17.63 -8.66 -11.09
C PHE A 180 16.60 -8.25 -12.14
N ASP A 181 16.70 -8.87 -13.31
CA ASP A 181 15.67 -8.77 -14.36
C ASP A 181 14.56 -9.83 -14.18
N SER A 182 14.61 -10.58 -13.08
CA SER A 182 13.59 -11.55 -12.70
C SER A 182 12.59 -10.99 -11.70
N ARG A 183 11.41 -11.60 -11.64
CA ARG A 183 10.42 -11.37 -10.59
C ARG A 183 10.92 -11.96 -9.27
N LEU A 184 10.50 -11.36 -8.15
CA LEU A 184 10.95 -11.78 -6.81
C LEU A 184 9.83 -12.52 -6.07
N PRO A 185 10.13 -13.59 -5.33
CA PRO A 185 9.20 -14.14 -4.36
C PRO A 185 8.81 -13.10 -3.31
N ALA A 186 7.55 -13.11 -2.87
CA ALA A 186 7.03 -12.18 -1.88
C ALA A 186 7.82 -12.26 -0.56
N SER A 187 8.27 -13.45 -0.18
CA SER A 187 9.14 -13.67 0.98
C SER A 187 10.47 -12.90 0.89
N LEU A 188 11.11 -12.92 -0.27
CA LEU A 188 12.37 -12.22 -0.51
C LEU A 188 12.16 -10.70 -0.51
N TYR A 189 11.09 -10.22 -1.13
CA TYR A 189 10.78 -8.79 -1.13
C TYR A 189 10.42 -8.27 0.26
N ARG A 190 9.69 -9.03 1.09
CA ARG A 190 9.48 -8.69 2.51
C ARG A 190 10.80 -8.56 3.27
N LYS A 191 11.75 -9.47 3.01
CA LYS A 191 13.08 -9.40 3.61
C LYS A 191 13.81 -8.12 3.20
N TYR A 192 13.78 -7.77 1.91
CA TYR A 192 14.30 -6.50 1.41
C TYR A 192 13.67 -5.30 2.12
N LEU A 193 12.34 -5.22 2.24
CA LEU A 193 11.65 -4.12 2.94
C LEU A 193 12.08 -4.01 4.41
N SER A 194 12.24 -5.15 5.09
CA SER A 194 12.73 -5.18 6.48
C SER A 194 14.16 -4.67 6.60
N ASP A 195 15.06 -5.11 5.73
CA ASP A 195 16.48 -4.73 5.75
C ASP A 195 16.68 -3.29 5.28
N TYR A 196 15.90 -2.85 4.29
CA TYR A 196 15.78 -1.46 3.87
C TYR A 196 15.44 -0.57 5.06
N ALA A 197 14.39 -0.92 5.81
CA ALA A 197 13.97 -0.13 6.96
C ALA A 197 15.02 -0.10 8.10
N LYS A 198 15.76 -1.21 8.31
CA LYS A 198 16.89 -1.22 9.25
C LYS A 198 18.01 -0.29 8.79
N ARG A 199 18.33 -0.30 7.50
CA ARG A 199 19.43 0.48 6.91
C ARG A 199 19.12 1.97 6.88
N VAL A 200 17.92 2.36 6.43
CA VAL A 200 17.53 3.76 6.22
C VAL A 200 17.12 4.44 7.53
N TYR A 201 16.34 3.78 8.41
CA TYR A 201 15.75 4.44 9.59
C TYR A 201 16.43 4.10 10.92
N LYS A 202 17.35 3.13 10.95
CA LYS A 202 17.98 2.60 12.18
C LYS A 202 16.96 2.29 13.30
N LYS A 203 15.74 1.87 12.91
CA LYS A 203 14.57 1.54 13.76
C LYS A 203 13.95 2.67 14.60
N LYS A 204 14.32 3.94 14.41
CA LYS A 204 13.86 5.02 15.32
C LYS A 204 12.43 5.51 15.08
N ASN A 205 11.93 5.39 13.85
CA ASN A 205 10.70 6.07 13.43
C ASN A 205 9.54 5.11 13.11
N ILE A 206 9.68 3.80 13.33
CA ILE A 206 8.66 2.81 12.92
C ILE A 206 8.13 2.04 14.13
N ILE A 207 6.82 2.15 14.36
CA ILE A 207 6.09 1.44 15.40
C ILE A 207 5.25 0.33 14.75
N CYS A 208 5.79 -0.89 14.77
CA CYS A 208 5.04 -2.09 14.36
C CYS A 208 4.15 -2.59 15.51
N GLY A 209 3.09 -3.32 15.15
CA GLY A 209 2.12 -3.90 16.10
C GLY A 209 1.08 -2.93 16.63
N LEU A 210 1.05 -1.68 16.16
CA LEU A 210 0.04 -0.69 16.55
C LEU A 210 -1.15 -0.75 15.59
N LYS A 211 -2.28 -1.28 16.07
CA LYS A 211 -3.56 -1.22 15.37
C LYS A 211 -4.20 0.14 15.63
N VAL A 212 -4.12 1.04 14.65
CA VAL A 212 -4.84 2.32 14.69
C VAL A 212 -6.33 2.04 14.57
N THR A 213 -7.12 2.68 15.42
CA THR A 213 -8.58 2.49 15.52
C THR A 213 -9.35 3.79 15.42
N HIS A 214 -8.75 4.92 15.78
CA HIS A 214 -9.36 6.24 15.71
C HIS A 214 -8.31 7.27 15.32
N ILE A 215 -8.65 8.16 14.41
CA ILE A 215 -7.88 9.30 13.93
C ILE A 215 -8.87 10.46 13.91
N GLU A 216 -8.61 11.46 14.75
CA GLU A 216 -9.52 12.57 14.99
C GLU A 216 -8.74 13.88 14.92
N LYS A 217 -9.32 14.90 14.28
CA LYS A 217 -8.78 16.26 14.32
C LYS A 217 -9.26 16.94 15.60
N CYS A 218 -8.31 17.41 16.40
CA CYS A 218 -8.56 18.11 17.64
C CYS A 218 -8.07 19.56 17.57
N SER A 219 -8.76 20.46 18.25
CA SER A 219 -8.28 21.81 18.53
C SER A 219 -8.22 22.01 20.04
N SER A 220 -7.27 22.83 20.50
CA SER A 220 -7.19 23.22 21.90
C SER A 220 -6.93 24.72 21.98
N SER A 221 -7.24 25.34 23.12
CA SER A 221 -7.00 26.77 23.34
C SER A 221 -5.52 27.19 23.20
N CYS A 222 -4.58 26.23 23.21
CA CYS A 222 -3.14 26.47 23.21
C CYS A 222 -2.39 25.91 21.98
N MET A 223 -3.05 25.16 21.09
CA MET A 223 -2.46 24.65 19.85
C MET A 223 -3.42 24.82 18.67
N GLU A 224 -2.90 25.36 17.56
CA GLU A 224 -3.52 25.19 16.25
C GLU A 224 -3.79 23.69 15.99
N GLY A 225 -4.85 23.41 15.23
CA GLY A 225 -5.44 22.07 15.14
C GLY A 225 -4.41 20.94 14.92
N PHE A 226 -4.44 19.92 15.78
CA PHE A 226 -3.60 18.73 15.73
C PHE A 226 -4.46 17.48 15.51
N TRP A 227 -3.82 16.35 15.26
CA TRP A 227 -4.48 15.05 15.13
C TRP A 227 -4.14 14.17 16.31
N GLU A 228 -5.14 13.45 16.82
CA GLU A 228 -4.95 12.33 17.72
C GLU A 228 -5.09 11.01 16.96
N VAL A 229 -4.05 10.18 17.02
CA VAL A 229 -4.02 8.84 16.45
C VAL A 229 -4.04 7.84 17.59
N ARG A 230 -5.19 7.21 17.80
CA ARG A 230 -5.45 6.25 18.88
C ARG A 230 -5.51 4.82 18.37
N GLY A 231 -4.98 3.90 19.15
CA GLY A 231 -4.94 2.49 18.78
C GLY A 231 -4.58 1.58 19.93
N THR A 232 -4.32 0.31 19.61
CA THR A 232 -3.86 -0.69 20.57
C THR A 232 -2.57 -1.33 20.10
N LYS A 233 -1.63 -1.55 21.01
CA LYS A 233 -0.38 -2.28 20.78
C LYS A 233 -0.16 -3.26 21.92
N ASN A 234 -0.08 -4.56 21.61
CA ASN A 234 0.04 -5.63 22.60
C ASN A 234 -1.09 -5.61 23.65
N GLY A 235 -2.30 -5.19 23.28
CA GLY A 235 -3.44 -5.04 24.20
C GLY A 235 -3.53 -3.69 24.91
N GLU A 236 -2.44 -2.92 24.93
CA GLU A 236 -2.39 -1.63 25.63
C GLU A 236 -2.86 -0.48 24.73
N PRO A 237 -3.62 0.49 25.26
CA PRO A 237 -4.02 1.67 24.53
C PRO A 237 -2.81 2.57 24.24
N VAL A 238 -2.76 3.12 23.02
CA VAL A 238 -1.74 4.06 22.58
C VAL A 238 -2.43 5.28 22.01
N LEU A 239 -1.97 6.46 22.41
CA LEU A 239 -2.36 7.76 21.86
C LEU A 239 -1.11 8.47 21.37
N LEU A 240 -1.13 8.90 20.11
CA LEU A 240 -0.09 9.71 19.50
C LEU A 240 -0.68 11.02 18.97
N ARG A 241 0.06 12.12 19.07
CA ARG A 241 -0.34 13.44 18.59
C ARG A 241 0.59 13.95 17.50
N CYS A 242 0.01 14.51 16.44
CA CYS A 242 0.80 15.09 15.34
C CYS A 242 0.08 16.26 14.65
N LYS A 243 0.80 17.00 13.80
CA LYS A 243 0.18 18.08 13.02
C LYS A 243 -0.45 17.59 11.73
N LYS A 244 0.17 16.60 11.07
CA LYS A 244 -0.25 16.08 9.77
C LYS A 244 -0.33 14.55 9.78
N VAL A 245 -1.29 13.98 9.08
CA VAL A 245 -1.49 12.52 8.94
C VAL A 245 -1.38 12.11 7.48
N VAL A 246 -0.66 11.03 7.21
CA VAL A 246 -0.60 10.42 5.87
C VAL A 246 -1.10 8.99 5.90
N LEU A 247 -2.16 8.72 5.15
CA LEU A 247 -2.77 7.39 5.01
C LEU A 247 -2.02 6.58 3.94
N ALA A 248 -1.13 5.70 4.40
CA ALA A 248 -0.36 4.76 3.58
C ALA A 248 -0.83 3.30 3.76
N CYS A 249 -2.10 3.10 4.12
CA CYS A 249 -2.65 1.80 4.51
C CYS A 249 -2.94 0.86 3.33
N GLY A 250 -2.92 1.39 2.09
CA GLY A 250 -3.22 0.63 0.87
C GLY A 250 -4.63 0.03 0.88
N LYS A 251 -4.85 -0.97 0.02
CA LYS A 251 -6.08 -1.77 -0.02
C LYS A 251 -5.99 -2.89 1.02
N ASN A 252 -6.53 -2.64 2.20
CA ASN A 252 -6.34 -3.44 3.41
C ASN A 252 -7.48 -4.44 3.69
N ARG A 253 -8.57 -4.43 2.91
CA ARG A 253 -9.73 -5.31 3.11
C ARG A 253 -10.13 -6.03 1.83
N ASP A 254 -10.45 -7.32 1.94
CA ASP A 254 -10.96 -8.10 0.81
C ASP A 254 -12.35 -7.65 0.38
N ARG A 255 -12.61 -7.64 -0.92
CA ARG A 255 -13.94 -7.33 -1.46
C ARG A 255 -14.81 -8.58 -1.36
N LEU A 256 -15.86 -8.48 -0.55
CA LEU A 256 -16.86 -9.54 -0.43
C LEU A 256 -17.68 -9.67 -1.72
N LEU A 257 -18.23 -10.85 -1.96
CA LEU A 257 -19.23 -11.09 -3.02
C LEU A 257 -20.53 -10.34 -2.72
N GLY A 258 -20.87 -10.14 -1.45
CA GLY A 258 -22.09 -9.48 -1.01
C GLY A 258 -23.33 -10.36 -1.18
N VAL A 259 -23.17 -11.68 -1.05
CA VAL A 259 -24.23 -12.67 -1.29
C VAL A 259 -24.67 -13.34 0.01
N LYS A 260 -25.90 -13.85 0.03
CA LYS A 260 -26.43 -14.60 1.18
C LYS A 260 -25.57 -15.83 1.46
N GLY A 261 -25.18 -16.04 2.72
CA GLY A 261 -24.40 -17.20 3.16
C GLY A 261 -22.88 -17.00 3.11
N GLU A 262 -22.38 -15.86 2.62
CA GLU A 262 -20.93 -15.61 2.51
C GLU A 262 -20.26 -15.46 3.88
N LEU A 263 -20.88 -14.77 4.83
CA LEU A 263 -20.27 -14.54 6.14
C LEU A 263 -20.38 -15.75 7.07
N GLU A 264 -21.30 -16.67 6.78
CA GLU A 264 -21.58 -17.87 7.57
C GLU A 264 -20.79 -19.11 7.12
N GLU A 265 -20.13 -19.07 5.96
CA GLU A 265 -19.41 -20.21 5.40
C GLU A 265 -17.91 -20.18 5.77
N ASP A 266 -17.44 -21.24 6.42
CA ASP A 266 -16.07 -21.37 6.92
C ASP A 266 -15.05 -21.81 5.85
N ARG A 267 -15.52 -22.25 4.68
CA ARG A 267 -14.68 -22.68 3.54
C ARG A 267 -14.43 -21.60 2.50
N ILE A 268 -14.64 -20.33 2.84
CA ILE A 268 -14.34 -19.20 1.95
C ILE A 268 -13.00 -18.58 2.31
N VAL A 269 -12.20 -18.33 1.28
CA VAL A 269 -10.90 -17.67 1.40
C VAL A 269 -10.77 -16.60 0.31
N TYR A 270 -10.01 -15.55 0.58
CA TYR A 270 -9.91 -14.38 -0.31
C TYR A 270 -8.52 -14.19 -0.93
N ASN A 271 -7.59 -15.10 -0.64
CA ASN A 271 -6.21 -15.04 -1.12
C ASN A 271 -5.59 -16.44 -1.20
N LEU A 272 -4.49 -16.55 -1.97
CA LEU A 272 -3.78 -17.81 -2.18
C LEU A 272 -3.23 -18.43 -0.89
N ARG A 273 -2.74 -17.60 0.05
CA ARG A 273 -2.13 -18.07 1.29
C ARG A 273 -3.14 -18.83 2.14
N ASP A 274 -4.34 -18.27 2.28
CA ASP A 274 -5.40 -18.91 3.06
C ASP A 274 -6.02 -20.11 2.30
N LEU A 275 -6.06 -20.07 0.97
CA LEU A 275 -6.38 -21.24 0.15
C LEU A 275 -5.42 -22.41 0.42
N LYS A 276 -4.11 -22.17 0.37
CA LYS A 276 -3.08 -23.18 0.66
C LYS A 276 -3.25 -23.76 2.07
N ARG A 277 -3.44 -22.89 3.07
CA ARG A 277 -3.63 -23.29 4.47
C ARG A 277 -4.86 -24.18 4.66
N LEU A 278 -6.00 -23.77 4.09
CA LEU A 278 -7.25 -24.51 4.22
C LEU A 278 -7.20 -25.85 3.47
N LEU A 279 -6.54 -25.90 2.32
CA LEU A 279 -6.32 -27.17 1.59
C LEU A 279 -5.37 -28.12 2.34
N ALA A 280 -4.38 -27.59 3.07
CA ALA A 280 -3.45 -28.39 3.87
C ALA A 280 -4.06 -28.92 5.18
N SER A 281 -4.98 -28.18 5.80
CA SER A 281 -5.61 -28.57 7.08
C SER A 281 -6.72 -29.62 6.93
N GLN A 282 -7.33 -29.73 5.76
CA GLN A 282 -8.39 -30.71 5.50
C GLN A 282 -7.79 -32.09 5.13
N SER A 283 -8.17 -33.13 5.88
CA SER A 283 -7.76 -34.52 5.58
C SER A 283 -8.16 -34.92 4.15
N THR A 284 -7.20 -35.36 3.35
CA THR A 284 -7.33 -35.71 1.94
C THR A 284 -8.37 -36.82 1.65
N ALA A 285 -8.76 -37.61 2.65
CA ALA A 285 -9.64 -38.75 2.48
C ALA A 285 -11.14 -38.42 2.29
N LYS A 286 -11.64 -37.27 2.79
CA LYS A 286 -13.09 -36.97 2.80
C LYS A 286 -13.62 -36.27 1.53
N PHE A 287 -12.74 -35.69 0.70
CA PHE A 287 -13.14 -34.73 -0.34
C PHE A 287 -12.57 -35.04 -1.73
N SER A 288 -12.19 -36.28 -2.04
CA SER A 288 -11.42 -36.59 -3.27
C SER A 288 -12.15 -36.27 -4.59
N LYS A 289 -13.43 -35.92 -4.57
CA LYS A 289 -14.23 -35.51 -5.74
C LYS A 289 -14.70 -34.05 -5.75
N GLU A 290 -14.59 -33.32 -4.64
CA GLU A 290 -15.10 -31.94 -4.58
C GLU A 290 -14.13 -30.94 -5.20
N LYS A 291 -14.67 -29.96 -5.93
CA LYS A 291 -13.89 -28.96 -6.65
C LYS A 291 -13.49 -27.81 -5.72
N VAL A 292 -12.36 -27.17 -6.01
CA VAL A 292 -12.12 -25.80 -5.57
C VAL A 292 -12.81 -24.85 -6.55
N VAL A 293 -13.66 -23.97 -6.03
CA VAL A 293 -14.33 -22.95 -6.85
C VAL A 293 -13.49 -21.67 -6.76
N VAL A 294 -13.02 -21.16 -7.89
CA VAL A 294 -12.26 -19.91 -7.96
C VAL A 294 -13.14 -18.85 -8.62
N VAL A 295 -13.35 -17.71 -7.95
CA VAL A 295 -14.17 -16.61 -8.48
C VAL A 295 -13.28 -15.42 -8.82
N GLY A 296 -13.29 -14.99 -10.08
CA GLY A 296 -12.47 -13.87 -10.54
C GLY A 296 -11.80 -14.15 -11.88
N ASP A 297 -11.03 -13.20 -12.38
CA ASP A 297 -10.31 -13.33 -13.67
C ASP A 297 -9.00 -12.53 -13.71
N GLY A 298 -8.51 -12.09 -12.54
CA GLY A 298 -7.26 -11.38 -12.39
C GLY A 298 -6.08 -12.29 -12.01
N VAL A 299 -4.96 -11.67 -11.66
CA VAL A 299 -3.72 -12.36 -11.25
C VAL A 299 -3.95 -13.30 -10.07
N SER A 300 -4.64 -12.84 -9.00
CA SER A 300 -4.93 -13.68 -7.83
C SER A 300 -5.78 -14.92 -8.14
N ALA A 301 -6.71 -14.82 -9.10
CA ALA A 301 -7.48 -15.98 -9.57
C ALA A 301 -6.57 -16.94 -10.33
N ALA A 302 -5.68 -16.41 -11.18
CA ALA A 302 -4.72 -17.23 -11.92
C ALA A 302 -3.75 -17.98 -11.00
N ASP A 303 -3.24 -17.33 -9.96
CA ASP A 303 -2.41 -17.97 -8.93
C ASP A 303 -3.14 -19.11 -8.22
N SER A 304 -4.40 -18.88 -7.85
CA SER A 304 -5.24 -19.87 -7.16
C SER A 304 -5.53 -21.08 -8.05
N VAL A 305 -5.86 -20.85 -9.33
CA VAL A 305 -6.02 -21.89 -10.35
C VAL A 305 -4.72 -22.67 -10.50
N LEU A 306 -3.59 -21.99 -10.70
CA LEU A 306 -2.29 -22.61 -10.91
C LEU A 306 -1.90 -23.52 -9.75
N HIS A 307 -2.08 -23.06 -8.51
CA HIS A 307 -1.83 -23.86 -7.32
C HIS A 307 -2.65 -25.15 -7.29
N CYS A 308 -3.96 -25.06 -7.55
CA CYS A 308 -4.83 -26.23 -7.58
C CYS A 308 -4.44 -27.22 -8.68
N LEU A 309 -4.12 -26.73 -9.89
CA LEU A 309 -3.71 -27.58 -11.00
C LEU A 309 -2.38 -28.29 -10.74
N ASN A 310 -1.44 -27.66 -10.05
CA ASN A 310 -0.16 -28.28 -9.66
C ASN A 310 -0.35 -29.40 -8.65
N LEU A 311 -1.45 -29.39 -7.88
CA LEU A 311 -1.82 -30.44 -6.93
C LEU A 311 -2.85 -31.43 -7.48
N CYS A 312 -3.18 -31.36 -8.78
CA CYS A 312 -4.22 -32.19 -9.40
C CYS A 312 -5.59 -32.06 -8.70
N ILE A 313 -5.90 -30.87 -8.16
CA ILE A 313 -7.19 -30.58 -7.53
C ILE A 313 -8.15 -30.05 -8.60
N PRO A 314 -9.33 -30.65 -8.78
CA PRO A 314 -10.35 -30.13 -9.71
C PRO A 314 -10.76 -28.70 -9.39
N VAL A 315 -10.77 -27.83 -10.41
CA VAL A 315 -11.12 -26.42 -10.32
C VAL A 315 -12.37 -26.11 -11.15
N LEU A 316 -13.32 -25.42 -10.54
CA LEU A 316 -14.39 -24.70 -11.22
C LEU A 316 -14.08 -23.20 -11.19
N HIS A 317 -13.68 -22.64 -12.33
CA HIS A 317 -13.33 -21.23 -12.47
C HIS A 317 -14.55 -20.42 -12.92
N VAL A 318 -15.11 -19.63 -12.00
CA VAL A 318 -16.30 -18.78 -12.19
C VAL A 318 -15.85 -17.38 -12.60
N ILE A 319 -16.16 -17.02 -13.84
CA ILE A 319 -15.70 -15.79 -14.48
C ILE A 319 -16.92 -14.93 -14.84
N ARG A 320 -16.97 -13.72 -14.28
CA ARG A 320 -18.08 -12.76 -14.55
C ARG A 320 -18.12 -12.29 -15.99
N ARG A 321 -16.96 -12.12 -16.63
CA ARG A 321 -16.84 -11.62 -18.00
C ARG A 321 -17.19 -12.69 -19.03
N SER A 322 -17.60 -12.23 -20.22
CA SER A 322 -17.73 -13.06 -21.42
C SER A 322 -16.37 -13.34 -22.07
N ASP A 323 -16.30 -14.35 -22.94
CA ASP A 323 -15.10 -14.66 -23.73
C ASP A 323 -14.61 -13.47 -24.57
N LYS A 324 -15.52 -12.61 -25.04
CA LYS A 324 -15.15 -11.39 -25.77
C LYS A 324 -14.45 -10.39 -24.84
N GLN A 325 -15.00 -10.18 -23.64
CA GLN A 325 -14.46 -9.25 -22.65
C GLN A 325 -13.12 -9.74 -22.06
N LEU A 326 -12.91 -11.05 -21.99
CA LEU A 326 -11.63 -11.64 -21.55
C LEU A 326 -10.43 -11.25 -22.44
N ARG A 327 -10.65 -10.78 -23.67
CA ARG A 327 -9.53 -10.31 -24.52
C ARG A 327 -8.90 -9.01 -24.02
N PHE A 328 -9.56 -8.31 -23.10
CA PHE A 328 -9.17 -6.98 -22.63
C PHE A 328 -8.76 -6.93 -21.15
N ILE A 329 -8.70 -8.08 -20.46
CA ILE A 329 -8.28 -8.13 -19.05
C ILE A 329 -6.77 -7.97 -18.92
N GLN A 330 -6.29 -7.70 -17.69
CA GLN A 330 -4.87 -7.53 -17.44
C GLN A 330 -4.03 -8.74 -17.89
N LEU A 331 -4.50 -9.96 -17.69
CA LEU A 331 -3.78 -11.17 -18.10
C LEU A 331 -3.53 -11.25 -19.61
N SER A 332 -4.37 -10.63 -20.45
CA SER A 332 -4.17 -10.63 -21.90
C SER A 332 -3.04 -9.69 -22.35
N ARG A 333 -2.64 -8.76 -21.48
CA ARG A 333 -1.59 -7.76 -21.73
C ARG A 333 -0.22 -8.20 -21.20
N LEU A 334 -0.16 -9.29 -20.44
CA LEU A 334 1.09 -9.80 -19.87
C LEU A 334 1.88 -10.57 -20.94
N SER A 335 3.15 -10.21 -21.10
CA SER A 335 4.05 -10.90 -22.04
C SER A 335 4.19 -12.40 -21.69
N PRO A 336 3.94 -13.32 -22.64
CA PRO A 336 4.11 -14.75 -22.40
C PRO A 336 5.55 -15.16 -22.05
N SER A 337 6.56 -14.39 -22.46
CA SER A 337 7.96 -14.69 -22.13
C SER A 337 8.30 -14.39 -20.67
N LEU A 338 7.74 -13.31 -20.11
CA LEU A 338 7.98 -12.91 -18.72
C LEU A 338 7.02 -13.58 -17.73
N TYR A 339 5.81 -13.91 -18.20
CA TYR A 339 4.70 -14.47 -17.41
C TYR A 339 4.15 -15.77 -18.01
N PRO A 340 4.97 -16.81 -18.24
CA PRO A 340 4.53 -18.05 -18.89
C PRO A 340 3.41 -18.75 -18.11
N GLU A 341 3.42 -18.68 -16.78
CA GLU A 341 2.41 -19.29 -15.91
C GLU A 341 1.04 -18.62 -16.04
N TYR A 342 1.00 -17.29 -16.13
CA TYR A 342 -0.24 -16.55 -16.36
C TYR A 342 -0.73 -16.72 -17.79
N SER A 343 0.18 -16.80 -18.77
CA SER A 343 -0.17 -17.13 -20.16
C SER A 343 -0.84 -18.51 -20.26
N LYS A 344 -0.37 -19.50 -19.51
CA LYS A 344 -0.99 -20.84 -19.43
C LYS A 344 -2.42 -20.76 -18.91
N VAL A 345 -2.65 -20.06 -17.79
CA VAL A 345 -4.00 -19.90 -17.24
C VAL A 345 -4.90 -19.11 -18.19
N PHE A 346 -4.39 -18.04 -18.81
CA PHE A 346 -5.15 -17.26 -19.78
C PHE A 346 -5.57 -18.11 -21.00
N LYS A 347 -4.71 -19.00 -21.50
CA LYS A 347 -5.06 -19.96 -22.56
C LYS A 347 -6.16 -20.93 -22.12
N LEU A 348 -6.17 -21.38 -20.87
CA LEU A 348 -7.28 -22.17 -20.30
C LEU A 348 -8.58 -21.36 -20.23
N MET A 349 -8.49 -20.11 -19.76
CA MET A 349 -9.63 -19.18 -19.71
C MET A 349 -10.21 -18.89 -21.08
N MET A 350 -9.40 -18.85 -22.14
CA MET A 350 -9.85 -18.63 -23.51
C MET A 350 -10.29 -19.93 -24.22
N GLY A 351 -10.11 -21.10 -23.60
CA GLY A 351 -10.40 -22.39 -24.23
C GLY A 351 -9.40 -22.81 -25.32
N HIS A 352 -8.23 -22.17 -25.37
CA HIS A 352 -7.15 -22.49 -26.32
C HIS A 352 -6.34 -23.72 -25.91
N CYS A 353 -6.47 -24.17 -24.67
CA CYS A 353 -5.90 -25.44 -24.20
C CYS A 353 -6.86 -26.11 -23.21
N LYS A 354 -6.67 -27.42 -22.98
CA LYS A 354 -7.49 -28.23 -22.06
C LYS A 354 -6.63 -28.77 -20.92
N ASN A 355 -7.22 -28.91 -19.75
CA ASN A 355 -6.65 -29.62 -18.61
C ASN A 355 -7.80 -30.39 -17.93
N CYS A 356 -7.60 -31.66 -17.60
CA CYS A 356 -8.65 -32.52 -17.03
C CYS A 356 -9.15 -32.05 -15.64
N TYR A 357 -8.34 -31.26 -14.93
CA TYR A 357 -8.69 -30.68 -13.64
C TYR A 357 -9.25 -29.25 -13.76
N TYR A 358 -9.43 -28.69 -14.95
CA TYR A 358 -9.89 -27.32 -15.12
C TYR A 358 -11.22 -27.26 -15.88
N THR A 359 -12.23 -26.68 -15.23
CA THR A 359 -13.50 -26.29 -15.87
C THR A 359 -13.72 -24.79 -15.68
N LYS A 360 -14.10 -24.07 -16.74
CA LYS A 360 -14.50 -22.66 -16.65
C LYS A 360 -16.00 -22.48 -16.88
N VAL A 361 -16.58 -21.46 -16.25
CA VAL A 361 -17.92 -20.95 -16.57
C VAL A 361 -17.83 -19.44 -16.67
N THR A 362 -18.12 -18.91 -17.85
CA THR A 362 -18.09 -17.46 -18.15
C THR A 362 -19.47 -16.84 -18.05
N CYS A 363 -19.54 -15.50 -18.07
CA CYS A 363 -20.79 -14.77 -17.84
C CYS A 363 -21.49 -15.25 -16.55
N ALA A 364 -20.69 -15.55 -15.52
CA ALA A 364 -21.16 -16.25 -14.35
C ALA A 364 -20.94 -15.47 -13.05
N THR A 365 -21.93 -15.51 -12.17
CA THR A 365 -21.91 -14.89 -10.84
C THR A 365 -22.34 -15.88 -9.78
N VAL A 366 -21.79 -15.74 -8.58
CA VAL A 366 -22.29 -16.43 -7.39
C VAL A 366 -23.53 -15.67 -6.91
N GLU A 367 -24.63 -16.39 -6.63
CA GLU A 367 -25.89 -15.80 -6.16
C GLU A 367 -26.09 -16.01 -4.66
N SER A 368 -25.69 -17.18 -4.15
CA SER A 368 -25.79 -17.51 -2.73
C SER A 368 -24.94 -18.73 -2.39
N LEU A 369 -24.74 -18.89 -1.09
CA LEU A 369 -24.01 -19.99 -0.48
C LEU A 369 -24.89 -20.66 0.56
N ASN A 370 -24.76 -21.97 0.67
CA ASN A 370 -25.47 -22.75 1.67
C ASN A 370 -24.65 -24.00 2.04
N LYS A 371 -23.98 -23.95 3.19
CA LYS A 371 -23.32 -25.09 3.84
C LYS A 371 -22.52 -25.98 2.86
N GLY A 372 -21.62 -25.38 2.08
CA GLY A 372 -20.73 -26.09 1.15
C GLY A 372 -21.26 -26.28 -0.25
N THR A 373 -22.40 -25.67 -0.53
CA THR A 373 -22.93 -25.56 -1.88
C THR A 373 -22.89 -24.10 -2.31
N VAL A 374 -22.47 -23.86 -3.55
CA VAL A 374 -22.48 -22.55 -4.18
C VAL A 374 -23.50 -22.55 -5.30
N ARG A 375 -24.42 -21.59 -5.29
CA ARG A 375 -25.40 -21.37 -6.35
C ARG A 375 -24.82 -20.38 -7.34
N ILE A 376 -24.61 -20.81 -8.58
CA ILE A 376 -23.98 -20.04 -9.65
C ILE A 376 -25.01 -19.79 -10.75
N LYS A 377 -25.12 -18.54 -11.18
CA LYS A 377 -25.91 -18.12 -12.34
C LYS A 377 -24.99 -17.93 -13.53
N SER A 378 -25.27 -18.56 -14.66
CA SER A 378 -24.59 -18.34 -15.94
C SER A 378 -25.60 -18.16 -17.08
N LEU A 379 -25.10 -17.99 -18.31
CA LEU A 379 -25.95 -17.95 -19.51
C LEU A 379 -26.72 -19.26 -19.75
N GLN A 380 -26.23 -20.39 -19.24
CA GLN A 380 -26.87 -21.71 -19.37
C GLN A 380 -27.96 -21.93 -18.30
N GLY A 381 -28.16 -20.99 -17.39
CA GLY A 381 -29.11 -21.09 -16.29
C GLY A 381 -28.43 -21.04 -14.93
N ILE A 382 -29.19 -21.42 -13.89
CA ILE A 382 -28.70 -21.45 -12.52
C ILE A 382 -28.47 -22.90 -12.12
N PHE A 383 -27.30 -23.17 -11.56
CA PHE A 383 -26.94 -24.49 -11.05
C PHE A 383 -26.26 -24.38 -9.69
N THR A 384 -26.16 -25.51 -8.99
CA THR A 384 -25.55 -25.60 -7.66
C THR A 384 -24.40 -26.59 -7.72
N GLU A 385 -23.28 -26.24 -7.09
CA GLU A 385 -22.09 -27.08 -7.03
C GLU A 385 -21.63 -27.25 -5.59
N HIS A 386 -21.26 -28.48 -5.23
CA HIS A 386 -20.54 -28.74 -3.99
C HIS A 386 -19.10 -28.30 -4.13
N PHE A 387 -18.57 -27.63 -3.12
CA PHE A 387 -17.19 -27.17 -3.14
C PHE A 387 -16.44 -27.53 -1.86
N ARG A 388 -15.16 -27.82 -2.04
CA ARG A 388 -14.21 -28.05 -0.96
C ARG A 388 -13.75 -26.73 -0.34
N VAL A 389 -13.41 -25.77 -1.19
CA VAL A 389 -13.03 -24.40 -0.84
C VAL A 389 -13.54 -23.46 -1.93
N LEU A 390 -14.08 -22.31 -1.53
CA LEU A 390 -14.42 -21.20 -2.42
C LEU A 390 -13.37 -20.11 -2.27
N CYS A 391 -12.54 -19.91 -3.30
CA CYS A 391 -11.53 -18.87 -3.34
C CYS A 391 -12.05 -17.65 -4.11
N VAL A 392 -12.35 -16.57 -3.39
CA VAL A 392 -12.89 -15.32 -3.94
C VAL A 392 -11.75 -14.35 -4.25
N CYS A 393 -11.48 -14.15 -5.53
CA CYS A 393 -10.41 -13.30 -6.06
C CYS A 393 -10.97 -12.06 -6.79
N THR A 394 -11.89 -11.33 -6.14
CA THR A 394 -12.60 -10.16 -6.70
C THR A 394 -11.94 -8.81 -6.37
N GLY A 395 -10.76 -8.85 -5.78
CA GLY A 395 -9.93 -7.69 -5.44
C GLY A 395 -10.08 -7.24 -3.98
N LYS A 396 -9.41 -6.14 -3.66
CA LYS A 396 -9.41 -5.51 -2.34
C LYS A 396 -9.89 -4.07 -2.43
N GLN A 397 -10.31 -3.52 -1.29
CA GLN A 397 -10.65 -2.12 -1.09
C GLN A 397 -9.90 -1.55 0.12
N SER A 398 -9.88 -0.22 0.22
CA SER A 398 -9.40 0.47 1.41
C SER A 398 -10.56 0.63 2.39
N ASP A 399 -10.32 0.22 3.62
CA ASP A 399 -11.17 0.47 4.78
C ASP A 399 -10.53 1.60 5.59
N LEU A 400 -11.29 2.69 5.76
CA LEU A 400 -10.89 3.91 6.47
C LEU A 400 -11.68 4.12 7.75
N SER A 401 -12.28 3.06 8.31
CA SER A 401 -13.07 3.11 9.55
C SER A 401 -12.32 3.66 10.77
N MET A 402 -11.01 3.87 10.68
CA MET A 402 -10.25 4.58 11.70
C MET A 402 -10.44 6.10 11.67
N LEU A 403 -10.91 6.71 10.57
CA LEU A 403 -11.20 8.15 10.53
C LEU A 403 -12.55 8.40 11.23
N THR A 404 -12.59 9.36 12.14
CA THR A 404 -13.85 9.71 12.85
C THR A 404 -14.84 10.42 11.94
N ASP A 405 -14.33 11.22 11.00
CA ASP A 405 -15.11 11.99 10.04
C ASP A 405 -14.99 11.41 8.63
N ASN A 406 -15.92 11.82 7.76
CA ASN A 406 -15.88 11.44 6.36
C ASN A 406 -14.97 12.39 5.58
N TYR A 407 -13.90 11.85 5.02
CA TYR A 407 -12.94 12.57 4.20
C TYR A 407 -12.96 12.04 2.77
N THR A 408 -12.86 12.95 1.81
CA THR A 408 -12.66 12.63 0.40
C THR A 408 -11.27 13.08 -0.04
N PHE A 409 -10.74 12.43 -1.07
CA PHE A 409 -9.38 12.65 -1.54
C PHE A 409 -9.38 12.93 -3.03
N GLN A 410 -8.66 13.98 -3.42
CA GLN A 410 -8.27 14.23 -4.79
C GLN A 410 -6.75 14.01 -4.90
N ASP A 411 -6.38 13.07 -5.74
CA ASP A 411 -5.00 12.58 -5.85
C ASP A 411 -4.41 12.10 -4.53
N TYR A 412 -3.49 12.87 -3.94
CA TYR A 412 -2.84 12.57 -2.66
C TYR A 412 -3.38 13.42 -1.51
N TYR A 413 -4.28 14.37 -1.79
CA TYR A 413 -4.68 15.42 -0.89
C TYR A 413 -6.12 15.22 -0.42
N CYS A 414 -6.38 15.49 0.85
CA CYS A 414 -7.75 15.54 1.36
C CYS A 414 -8.42 16.85 0.97
N ASN A 415 -9.70 16.78 0.56
CA ASN A 415 -10.47 17.96 0.15
C ASN A 415 -10.93 18.80 1.35
N GLU A 416 -11.14 18.15 2.49
CA GLU A 416 -11.72 18.78 3.68
C GLU A 416 -10.66 19.27 4.69
N ASP A 417 -9.46 18.68 4.71
CA ASP A 417 -8.39 19.08 5.63
C ASP A 417 -7.00 19.05 4.97
N PRO A 418 -6.30 20.20 4.85
CA PRO A 418 -4.99 20.30 4.18
C PRO A 418 -3.84 19.62 4.94
N SER A 419 -4.09 19.10 6.15
CA SER A 419 -3.13 18.36 6.95
C SER A 419 -3.34 16.83 6.91
N LEU A 420 -4.28 16.35 6.08
CA LEU A 420 -4.53 14.93 5.83
C LEU A 420 -4.20 14.55 4.38
N PHE A 421 -3.42 13.49 4.21
CA PHE A 421 -2.94 13.03 2.90
C PHE A 421 -3.17 11.53 2.72
N CYS A 422 -3.09 11.05 1.49
CA CYS A 422 -3.10 9.63 1.16
C CYS A 422 -2.03 9.28 0.13
N ILE A 423 -1.46 8.07 0.20
CA ILE A 423 -0.45 7.59 -0.76
C ILE A 423 -0.59 6.10 -1.07
N GLY A 424 0.05 5.65 -2.15
CA GLY A 424 0.13 4.25 -2.52
C GLY A 424 -1.19 3.70 -3.06
N ALA A 425 -1.45 2.41 -2.84
CA ALA A 425 -2.61 1.74 -3.45
C ALA A 425 -3.97 2.29 -3.02
N PHE A 426 -4.04 3.03 -1.91
CA PHE A 426 -5.23 3.77 -1.52
C PHE A 426 -5.46 4.97 -2.45
N ALA A 427 -4.42 5.74 -2.75
CA ALA A 427 -4.43 6.85 -3.72
C ALA A 427 -4.41 6.39 -5.19
N GLY A 428 -4.53 5.09 -5.48
CA GLY A 428 -4.54 4.55 -6.84
C GLY A 428 -3.21 3.98 -7.35
N ASP A 429 -2.10 4.15 -6.63
CA ASP A 429 -0.79 3.67 -7.10
C ASP A 429 -0.60 2.19 -6.78
N HIS A 430 -0.76 1.34 -7.79
CA HIS A 430 -0.74 -0.12 -7.60
C HIS A 430 0.62 -0.77 -7.79
N PHE A 431 1.57 -0.08 -8.41
CA PHE A 431 2.92 -0.57 -8.67
C PHE A 431 3.94 0.19 -7.83
N VAL A 432 4.90 -0.54 -7.24
CA VAL A 432 5.98 0.04 -6.44
C VAL A 432 6.74 1.10 -7.25
N ARG A 433 7.02 0.79 -8.51
CA ARG A 433 7.65 1.68 -9.50
C ARG A 433 7.10 3.11 -9.51
N TYR A 434 5.77 3.29 -9.38
CA TYR A 434 5.12 4.60 -9.46
C TYR A 434 4.82 5.23 -8.09
N LEU A 435 4.47 4.42 -7.07
CA LEU A 435 4.11 4.96 -5.75
C LEU A 435 5.25 5.71 -5.05
N VAL A 436 6.52 5.49 -5.46
CA VAL A 436 7.64 6.23 -4.89
C VAL A 436 7.59 7.70 -5.30
N GLY A 437 7.23 7.97 -6.56
CA GLY A 437 7.06 9.36 -7.01
C GLY A 437 5.81 10.01 -6.40
N GLY A 438 4.75 9.25 -6.11
CA GLY A 438 3.63 9.74 -5.31
C GLY A 438 4.02 10.07 -3.86
N ALA A 439 4.87 9.25 -3.25
CA ALA A 439 5.45 9.55 -1.93
C ALA A 439 6.37 10.79 -1.97
N MET A 440 7.10 10.99 -3.07
CA MET A 440 7.90 12.20 -3.29
C MET A 440 7.02 13.45 -3.43
N ASP A 441 5.88 13.34 -4.12
CA ASP A 441 4.90 14.43 -4.27
C ASP A 441 4.41 14.93 -2.91
N VAL A 442 3.95 13.99 -2.06
CA VAL A 442 3.52 14.32 -0.71
C VAL A 442 4.67 14.86 0.14
N ALA A 443 5.90 14.34 -0.02
CA ALA A 443 7.06 14.87 0.70
C ALA A 443 7.33 16.35 0.37
N ARG A 444 7.18 16.77 -0.90
CA ARG A 444 7.33 18.18 -1.33
C ARG A 444 6.41 19.13 -0.58
N TYR A 445 5.18 18.69 -0.28
CA TYR A 445 4.21 19.49 0.48
C TYR A 445 4.46 19.46 2.00
N LEU A 446 5.06 18.39 2.48
CA LEU A 446 5.32 18.23 3.92
C LEU A 446 6.57 18.99 4.38
N MET A 447 7.56 19.16 3.51
CA MET A 447 8.94 19.64 3.78
C MET A 447 9.16 21.14 3.73
#